data_AF-A0A0U3ED87-F1
#
_entry.id   AF-A0A0U3ED87-F1
#
_cell.length_a   1.000
_cell.length_b   1.000
_cell.length_c   1.000
_cell.angle_alpha   90.00
_cell.angle_beta   90.00
_cell.angle_gamma   90.00
#
_symmetry.space_group_name_H-M   'P 1'
#
loop_
_entity.id
_entity.type
_entity.pdbx_description
1 polymer ?
#
loop_
_entity_poly.entity_id
_entity_poly.type
_entity_poly.pdbx_seq_one_letter_code
_entity_poly.pdbx_strand_id
1 'polypeptide(L)'
;MANSTVGNGAAYFREFLDTMKISWSQVVSNGYDDKAQKFSCEGLLTITLIDGSAITKQTEFSTQRTADGKDFLVALRGAASLIDKIGIKAAVHTVNKLGIEIKKSEGESDQYIGSYTGKGEGEVELKIKQGQIVDQYRVSMSTATEGCAGSAEGVGVRVGHILNITARDGEDICKVKAEFTTNGAVILEEVDGCSFFHGAACGFSGQLHKKN
;
A
#
# COMPACT_ATOMS: atom_id res chain seq x y z
N MET A 1 -28.26 -8.60 -18.90
CA MET A 1 -27.25 -9.58 -18.44
C MET A 1 -25.95 -9.25 -19.16
N ALA A 2 -25.07 -8.49 -18.51
CA ALA A 2 -23.76 -8.17 -19.07
C ALA A 2 -22.82 -9.35 -18.76
N ASN A 3 -22.41 -10.06 -19.81
CA ASN A 3 -21.47 -11.16 -19.71
C ASN A 3 -20.07 -10.54 -19.64
N SER A 4 -19.53 -10.31 -18.44
CA SER A 4 -18.15 -9.85 -18.30
C SER A 4 -17.20 -11.03 -18.51
N THR A 5 -16.57 -11.08 -19.67
CA THR A 5 -15.48 -12.02 -19.95
C THR A 5 -14.26 -11.65 -19.11
N VAL A 6 -14.15 -12.27 -17.93
CA VAL A 6 -12.91 -12.37 -17.15
C VAL A 6 -11.97 -13.32 -17.92
N GLY A 7 -11.38 -12.84 -19.01
CA GLY A 7 -10.64 -13.71 -19.95
C GLY A 7 -9.22 -13.26 -20.32
N ASN A 8 -8.92 -11.96 -20.32
CA ASN A 8 -7.69 -11.47 -20.97
C ASN A 8 -6.64 -10.81 -20.06
N GLY A 9 -6.84 -10.78 -18.74
CA GLY A 9 -5.93 -10.09 -17.82
C GLY A 9 -4.48 -10.61 -17.90
N ALA A 10 -4.29 -11.91 -18.06
CA ALA A 10 -2.95 -12.53 -18.15
C ALA A 10 -2.21 -12.18 -19.46
N ALA A 11 -2.94 -12.03 -20.58
CA ALA A 11 -2.35 -11.70 -21.87
C ALA A 11 -1.84 -10.25 -21.88
N TYR A 12 -2.67 -9.30 -21.42
CA TYR A 12 -2.27 -7.89 -21.31
C TYR A 12 -1.14 -7.67 -20.32
N PHE A 13 -1.13 -8.42 -19.20
CA PHE A 13 -0.03 -8.34 -18.25
C PHE A 13 1.29 -8.80 -18.87
N ARG A 14 1.29 -9.90 -19.64
CA ARG A 14 2.49 -10.38 -20.35
C ARG A 14 2.99 -9.37 -21.38
N GLU A 15 2.10 -8.85 -22.24
CA GLU A 15 2.47 -7.82 -23.22
C GLU A 15 3.06 -6.58 -22.54
N PHE A 16 2.47 -6.16 -21.41
CA PHE A 16 3.00 -5.04 -20.65
C PHE A 16 4.39 -5.36 -20.07
N LEU A 17 4.61 -6.55 -19.51
CA LEU A 17 5.93 -6.95 -18.99
C LEU A 17 7.00 -6.93 -20.10
N ASP A 18 6.64 -7.33 -21.33
CA ASP A 18 7.54 -7.31 -22.49
C ASP A 18 7.95 -5.88 -22.91
N THR A 19 7.20 -4.86 -22.48
CA THR A 19 7.56 -3.46 -22.71
C THR A 19 8.45 -2.85 -21.63
N MET A 20 8.75 -3.60 -20.56
CA MET A 20 9.59 -3.11 -19.48
C MET A 20 11.05 -3.50 -19.68
N LYS A 21 11.94 -2.56 -19.42
CA LYS A 21 13.37 -2.84 -19.26
C LYS A 21 13.71 -2.86 -17.78
N ILE A 22 14.07 -4.03 -17.28
CA ILE A 22 14.55 -4.22 -15.91
C ILE A 22 16.07 -4.23 -15.92
N SER A 23 16.68 -3.41 -15.07
CA SER A 23 18.13 -3.36 -14.90
C SER A 23 18.52 -3.24 -13.43
N TRP A 24 19.69 -3.76 -13.11
CA TRP A 24 20.29 -3.69 -11.79
C TRP A 24 21.60 -2.94 -11.85
N SER A 25 21.85 -2.10 -10.85
CA SER A 25 23.15 -1.48 -10.62
C SER A 25 23.51 -1.55 -9.14
N GLN A 26 24.78 -1.27 -8.82
CA GLN A 26 25.27 -1.25 -7.44
C GLN A 26 24.98 -2.57 -6.68
N VAL A 27 25.10 -3.70 -7.38
CA VAL A 27 24.79 -5.01 -6.80
C VAL A 27 25.89 -5.41 -5.83
N VAL A 28 25.50 -5.68 -4.58
CA VAL A 28 26.34 -6.20 -3.52
C VAL A 28 25.84 -7.61 -3.18
N SER A 29 26.74 -8.59 -3.21
CA SER A 29 26.43 -9.96 -2.79
C SER A 29 26.60 -10.06 -1.27
N ASN A 30 25.56 -10.56 -0.60
CA ASN A 30 25.54 -10.83 0.83
C ASN A 30 25.90 -12.30 1.14
N GLY A 31 26.29 -13.07 0.13
CA GLY A 31 26.71 -14.47 0.26
C GLY A 31 25.72 -15.48 -0.30
N TYR A 32 26.14 -16.74 -0.25
CA TYR A 32 25.36 -17.90 -0.68
C TYR A 32 24.86 -18.68 0.54
N ASP A 33 23.58 -19.02 0.53
CA ASP A 33 22.97 -19.92 1.51
C ASP A 33 22.94 -21.34 0.92
N ASP A 34 23.83 -22.21 1.43
CA ASP A 34 23.92 -23.61 0.99
C ASP A 34 22.64 -24.41 1.24
N LYS A 35 21.89 -24.09 2.30
CA LYS A 35 20.66 -24.81 2.66
C LYS A 35 19.51 -24.40 1.76
N ALA A 36 19.38 -23.10 1.49
CA ALA A 36 18.35 -22.58 0.60
C ALA A 36 18.71 -22.73 -0.89
N GLN A 37 19.98 -22.96 -1.18
CA GLN A 37 20.59 -22.92 -2.51
C GLN A 37 20.34 -21.60 -3.25
N LYS A 38 20.58 -20.46 -2.56
CA LYS A 38 20.31 -19.11 -3.09
C LYS A 38 21.43 -18.14 -2.79
N PHE A 39 21.68 -17.22 -3.72
CA PHE A 39 22.46 -16.02 -3.43
C PHE A 39 21.55 -14.92 -2.90
N SER A 40 21.95 -14.28 -1.82
CA SER A 40 21.30 -13.07 -1.30
C SER A 40 22.08 -11.85 -1.78
N CYS A 41 21.37 -10.86 -2.29
CA CYS A 41 21.97 -9.65 -2.85
C CYS A 41 21.16 -8.41 -2.46
N GLU A 42 21.84 -7.28 -2.49
CA GLU A 42 21.24 -5.95 -2.45
C GLU A 42 21.63 -5.20 -3.71
N GLY A 43 20.74 -4.34 -4.22
CA GLY A 43 21.07 -3.53 -5.37
C GLY A 43 20.01 -2.50 -5.69
N LEU A 44 20.37 -1.62 -6.62
CA LEU A 44 19.49 -0.60 -7.14
C LEU A 44 18.74 -1.16 -8.35
N LEU A 45 17.47 -1.48 -8.15
CA LEU A 45 16.57 -1.92 -9.20
C LEU A 45 16.04 -0.71 -9.97
N THR A 46 16.24 -0.70 -11.30
CA THR A 46 15.64 0.30 -12.20
C THR A 46 14.75 -0.40 -13.21
N ILE A 47 13.47 0.00 -13.23
CA ILE A 47 12.46 -0.47 -14.17
C ILE A 47 12.09 0.70 -15.07
N THR A 48 12.50 0.63 -16.33
CA THR A 48 12.16 1.62 -17.36
C THR A 48 10.98 1.12 -18.15
N LEU A 49 9.98 1.97 -18.32
CA LEU A 49 8.78 1.70 -19.10
C LEU A 49 8.94 2.22 -20.54
N ILE A 50 8.01 1.82 -21.41
CA ILE A 50 8.02 2.21 -22.83
C ILE A 50 7.89 3.72 -23.07
N ASP A 51 7.32 4.46 -22.11
CA ASP A 51 7.25 5.92 -22.16
C ASP A 51 8.58 6.61 -21.76
N GLY A 52 9.62 5.83 -21.47
CA GLY A 52 10.92 6.30 -21.01
C GLY A 52 10.96 6.62 -19.51
N SER A 53 9.83 6.59 -18.80
CA SER A 53 9.82 6.81 -17.36
C SER A 53 10.46 5.64 -16.62
N ALA A 54 11.16 5.94 -15.52
CA ALA A 54 11.86 4.94 -14.73
C ALA A 54 11.40 4.95 -13.27
N ILE A 55 11.29 3.76 -12.69
CA ILE A 55 11.13 3.55 -11.25
C ILE A 55 12.44 2.97 -10.74
N THR A 56 13.07 3.67 -9.80
CA THR A 56 14.32 3.23 -9.18
C THR A 56 14.11 3.00 -7.69
N LYS A 57 14.57 1.86 -7.17
CA LYS A 57 14.43 1.49 -5.76
C LYS A 57 15.60 0.64 -5.29
N GLN A 58 16.20 1.01 -4.16
CA GLN A 58 17.13 0.11 -3.45
C GLN A 58 16.34 -1.06 -2.89
N THR A 59 16.72 -2.29 -3.22
CA THR A 59 16.00 -3.48 -2.79
C THR A 59 16.92 -4.66 -2.55
N GLU A 60 16.53 -5.49 -1.60
CA GLU A 60 17.07 -6.83 -1.44
C GLU A 60 16.42 -7.78 -2.44
N PHE A 61 17.20 -8.71 -2.95
CA PHE A 61 16.72 -9.79 -3.81
C PHE A 61 17.54 -11.06 -3.59
N SER A 62 16.97 -12.20 -3.99
CA SER A 62 17.72 -13.45 -4.06
C SER A 62 17.70 -14.02 -5.47
N THR A 63 18.76 -14.74 -5.83
CA THR A 63 18.84 -15.47 -7.09
C THR A 63 19.00 -16.96 -6.84
N GLN A 64 18.31 -17.76 -7.66
CA GLN A 64 18.39 -19.21 -7.63
C GLN A 64 18.47 -19.74 -9.05
N ARG A 65 19.39 -20.66 -9.33
CA ARG A 65 19.40 -21.34 -10.62
C ARG A 65 18.22 -22.30 -10.71
N THR A 66 17.54 -22.32 -11.84
CA THR A 66 16.47 -23.28 -12.13
C THR A 66 17.00 -24.71 -12.18
N ALA A 67 16.13 -25.70 -11.97
CA ALA A 67 16.51 -27.10 -11.89
C ALA A 67 17.15 -27.65 -13.18
N ASP A 68 16.81 -27.09 -14.34
CA ASP A 68 17.41 -27.45 -15.62
C ASP A 68 18.74 -26.72 -15.90
N GLY A 69 19.12 -25.80 -15.01
CA GLY A 69 20.35 -25.04 -15.10
C GLY A 69 20.35 -23.94 -16.17
N LYS A 70 19.24 -23.67 -16.86
CA LYS A 70 19.21 -22.74 -18.00
C LYS A 70 18.92 -21.31 -17.56
N ASP A 71 18.06 -21.15 -16.57
CA ASP A 71 17.57 -19.85 -16.14
C ASP A 71 17.88 -19.56 -14.67
N PHE A 72 17.69 -18.30 -14.27
CA PHE A 72 17.73 -17.86 -12.88
C PHE A 72 16.36 -17.32 -12.47
N LEU A 73 15.89 -17.75 -11.30
CA LEU A 73 14.78 -17.13 -10.59
C LEU A 73 15.32 -15.97 -9.76
N VAL A 74 14.69 -14.80 -9.90
CA VAL A 74 14.98 -13.62 -9.07
C VAL A 74 13.77 -13.36 -8.19
N ALA A 75 13.96 -13.43 -6.87
CA ALA A 75 12.92 -13.13 -5.90
C ALA A 75 13.21 -11.78 -5.22
N LEU A 76 12.33 -10.82 -5.44
CA LEU A 76 12.42 -9.48 -4.86
C LEU A 76 11.78 -9.43 -3.47
N ARG A 77 12.47 -8.87 -2.48
CA ARG A 77 11.86 -8.60 -1.17
C ARG A 77 10.97 -7.35 -1.28
N GLY A 78 9.72 -7.43 -0.85
CA GLY A 78 8.78 -6.29 -0.89
C GLY A 78 8.28 -5.93 -2.30
N ALA A 79 8.22 -6.92 -3.21
CA ALA A 79 7.79 -6.77 -4.60
C ALA A 79 6.40 -6.13 -4.76
N ALA A 80 5.47 -6.36 -3.83
CA ALA A 80 4.10 -5.84 -3.89
C ALA A 80 4.07 -4.31 -4.13
N SER A 81 4.84 -3.55 -3.35
CA SER A 81 4.94 -2.09 -3.49
C SER A 81 5.48 -1.61 -4.85
N LEU A 82 6.28 -2.43 -5.53
CA LEU A 82 6.80 -2.16 -6.87
C LEU A 82 5.74 -2.50 -7.92
N ILE A 83 5.11 -3.67 -7.78
CA ILE A 83 4.04 -4.15 -8.66
C ILE A 83 2.89 -3.14 -8.69
N ASP A 84 2.51 -2.56 -7.56
CA ASP A 84 1.44 -1.55 -7.50
C ASP A 84 1.79 -0.31 -8.34
N LYS A 85 3.00 0.23 -8.18
CA LYS A 85 3.47 1.40 -8.93
C LYS A 85 3.57 1.12 -10.43
N ILE A 86 4.05 -0.07 -10.78
CA ILE A 86 4.19 -0.52 -12.17
C ILE A 86 2.80 -0.73 -12.79
N GLY A 87 1.89 -1.41 -12.09
CA GLY A 87 0.54 -1.71 -12.54
C GLY A 87 -0.30 -0.46 -12.79
N ILE A 88 -0.17 0.57 -11.95
CA ILE A 88 -0.81 1.87 -12.19
C ILE A 88 -0.28 2.51 -13.47
N LYS A 89 1.03 2.50 -13.68
CA LYS A 89 1.62 3.04 -14.91
C LYS A 89 1.26 2.22 -16.15
N ALA A 90 1.16 0.90 -16.02
CA ALA A 90 0.69 -0.01 -17.07
C ALA A 90 -0.75 0.33 -17.50
N ALA A 91 -1.63 0.52 -16.51
CA ALA A 91 -3.02 0.88 -16.75
C ALA A 91 -3.12 2.26 -17.44
N VAL A 92 -2.38 3.26 -16.96
CA VAL A 92 -2.33 4.60 -17.58
C VAL A 92 -1.81 4.53 -19.02
N HIS A 93 -0.73 3.78 -19.27
CA HIS A 93 -0.20 3.61 -20.63
C HIS A 93 -1.20 2.94 -21.56
N THR A 94 -1.83 1.85 -21.11
CA THR A 94 -2.84 1.12 -21.89
C THR A 94 -4.02 2.01 -22.24
N VAL A 95 -4.50 2.79 -21.27
CA VAL A 95 -5.59 3.73 -21.48
C VAL A 95 -5.21 4.82 -22.49
N ASN A 96 -4.04 5.44 -22.36
CA ASN A 96 -3.55 6.44 -23.31
C ASN A 96 -3.42 5.87 -24.73
N LYS A 97 -2.90 4.64 -24.87
CA LYS A 97 -2.76 3.96 -26.17
C LYS A 97 -4.10 3.66 -26.83
N LEU A 98 -5.12 3.32 -26.04
CA LEU A 98 -6.48 3.08 -26.51
C LEU A 98 -7.23 4.39 -26.85
N GLY A 99 -6.62 5.56 -26.65
CA GLY A 99 -7.27 6.85 -26.83
C GLY A 99 -8.44 7.06 -25.85
N ILE A 100 -8.45 6.31 -24.75
CA ILE A 100 -9.44 6.46 -23.70
C ILE A 100 -9.00 7.66 -22.86
N GLU A 101 -9.78 8.73 -22.87
CA GLU A 101 -9.58 9.80 -21.88
C GLU A 101 -9.95 9.27 -20.50
N ILE A 102 -8.97 9.07 -19.61
CA ILE A 102 -9.26 9.02 -18.17
C ILE A 102 -9.66 10.43 -17.78
N LYS A 103 -10.95 10.73 -17.87
CA LYS A 103 -11.49 11.81 -17.06
C LYS A 103 -11.19 11.40 -15.63
N LYS A 104 -10.33 12.17 -14.94
CA LYS A 104 -10.28 12.16 -13.47
C LYS A 104 -11.74 12.14 -13.06
N SER A 105 -12.21 11.07 -12.41
CA SER A 105 -13.59 11.08 -11.95
C SER A 105 -13.70 12.32 -11.07
N GLU A 106 -14.45 13.31 -11.52
CA GLU A 106 -14.86 14.40 -10.66
C GLU A 106 -15.60 13.70 -9.54
N GLY A 107 -14.93 13.65 -8.38
CA GLY A 107 -15.21 12.65 -7.37
C GLY A 107 -16.68 12.72 -7.00
N GLU A 108 -17.39 11.61 -7.17
CA GLU A 108 -18.21 11.17 -6.07
C GLU A 108 -17.28 11.24 -4.86
N SER A 109 -17.48 12.24 -3.99
CA SER A 109 -16.56 12.48 -2.89
C SER A 109 -16.45 11.16 -2.16
N ASP A 110 -15.27 10.54 -2.19
CA ASP A 110 -15.12 9.23 -1.58
C ASP A 110 -15.63 9.34 -0.15
N GLN A 111 -16.71 8.61 0.17
CA GLN A 111 -17.51 8.84 1.37
C GLN A 111 -16.66 8.77 2.64
N TYR A 112 -15.53 8.05 2.56
CA TYR A 112 -14.53 7.88 3.60
C TYR A 112 -13.63 9.10 3.83
N ILE A 113 -13.45 9.99 2.85
CA ILE A 113 -12.66 11.21 3.02
C ILE A 113 -13.38 12.18 3.95
N GLY A 114 -12.64 12.69 4.93
CA GLY A 114 -13.15 13.65 5.90
C GLY A 114 -12.43 13.57 7.24
N SER A 115 -13.00 14.28 8.20
CA SER A 115 -12.58 14.25 9.60
C SER A 115 -13.68 13.57 10.41
N TYR A 116 -13.29 12.71 11.35
CA TYR A 116 -14.18 11.95 12.22
C TYR A 116 -13.77 12.17 13.66
N THR A 117 -14.72 12.23 14.56
CA THR A 117 -14.46 12.37 16.01
C THR A 117 -15.49 11.60 16.82
N GLY A 118 -15.09 11.20 18.02
CA GLY A 118 -15.95 10.44 18.90
C GLY A 118 -15.25 10.09 20.19
N LYS A 119 -15.81 9.11 20.89
CA LYS A 119 -15.34 8.67 22.20
C LYS A 119 -14.84 7.23 22.14
N GLY A 120 -13.79 6.98 22.90
CA GLY A 120 -13.21 5.67 23.18
C GLY A 120 -12.65 5.67 24.59
N GLU A 121 -11.39 5.26 24.74
CA GLU A 121 -10.62 5.47 25.98
C GLU A 121 -10.25 6.94 26.23
N GLY A 122 -10.50 7.80 25.25
CA GLY A 122 -10.41 9.26 25.32
C GLY A 122 -11.26 9.91 24.23
N GLU A 123 -11.01 11.20 23.97
CA GLU A 123 -11.48 11.84 22.74
C GLU A 123 -10.61 11.38 21.58
N VAL A 124 -11.21 10.79 20.56
CA VAL A 124 -10.50 10.27 19.39
C VAL A 124 -10.85 11.11 18.16
N GLU A 125 -9.84 11.41 17.35
CA GLU A 125 -9.99 12.04 16.04
C GLU A 125 -9.30 11.19 14.96
N LEU A 126 -9.95 11.06 13.81
CA LEU A 126 -9.46 10.36 12.62
C LEU A 126 -9.63 11.29 11.41
N LYS A 127 -8.57 11.55 10.66
CA LYS A 127 -8.59 12.34 9.41
C LYS A 127 -8.16 11.46 8.25
N ILE A 128 -8.98 11.43 7.21
CA ILE A 128 -8.76 10.61 6.02
C ILE A 128 -8.70 11.52 4.80
N LYS A 129 -7.59 11.44 4.06
CA LYS A 129 -7.38 12.15 2.80
C LYS A 129 -7.09 11.14 1.69
N GLN A 130 -7.40 11.51 0.45
CA GLN A 130 -7.06 10.72 -0.71
C GLN A 130 -5.54 10.46 -0.77
N GLY A 131 -5.14 9.20 -0.98
CA GLY A 131 -3.76 8.83 -1.25
C GLY A 131 -3.36 9.10 -2.69
N GLN A 132 -2.11 8.78 -3.03
CA GLN A 132 -1.61 8.91 -4.42
C GLN A 132 -2.03 7.75 -5.32
N ILE A 133 -2.59 6.69 -4.72
CA ILE A 133 -2.99 5.44 -5.36
C ILE A 133 -4.49 5.24 -5.12
N VAL A 134 -5.20 4.62 -6.07
CA VAL A 134 -6.60 4.23 -5.92
C VAL A 134 -6.75 3.29 -4.72
N ASP A 135 -7.81 3.45 -3.92
CA ASP A 135 -8.06 2.69 -2.69
C ASP A 135 -7.01 2.84 -1.57
N GLN A 136 -6.05 3.75 -1.75
CA GLN A 136 -5.10 4.16 -0.72
C GLN A 136 -5.48 5.52 -0.15
N TYR A 137 -5.32 5.67 1.16
CA TYR A 137 -5.63 6.89 1.90
C TYR A 137 -4.46 7.31 2.77
N ARG A 138 -4.26 8.62 2.93
CA ARG A 138 -3.42 9.16 4.00
C ARG A 138 -4.28 9.36 5.23
N VAL A 139 -3.81 8.87 6.36
CA VAL A 139 -4.57 8.85 7.60
C VAL A 139 -3.78 9.53 8.71
N SER A 140 -4.46 10.32 9.53
CA SER A 140 -3.95 10.86 10.78
C SER A 140 -4.94 10.52 11.89
N MET A 141 -4.44 10.01 13.01
CA MET A 141 -5.22 9.62 14.19
C MET A 141 -4.66 10.34 15.40
N SER A 142 -5.53 10.73 16.33
CA SER A 142 -5.12 11.26 17.63
C SER A 142 -6.10 10.85 18.71
N THR A 143 -5.59 10.71 19.93
CA THR A 143 -6.38 10.43 21.14
C THR A 143 -5.93 11.36 22.26
N ALA A 144 -6.86 11.82 23.09
CA ALA A 144 -6.57 12.68 24.24
C ALA A 144 -7.56 12.45 25.41
N THR A 145 -7.02 12.41 26.62
CA THR A 145 -7.76 12.41 27.89
C THR A 145 -6.88 13.04 28.98
N GLU A 146 -7.40 13.19 30.20
CA GLU A 146 -6.61 13.74 31.31
C GLU A 146 -5.39 12.85 31.60
N GLY A 147 -4.19 13.41 31.42
CA GLY A 147 -2.93 12.70 31.65
C GLY A 147 -2.47 11.76 30.52
N CYS A 148 -3.17 11.69 29.38
CA CYS A 148 -2.75 10.88 28.24
C CYS A 148 -3.09 11.55 26.90
N ALA A 149 -2.12 11.57 25.99
CA ALA A 149 -2.31 12.01 24.62
C ALA A 149 -1.45 11.16 23.69
N GLY A 150 -1.90 11.00 22.45
CA GLY A 150 -1.18 10.24 21.42
C GLY A 150 -1.61 10.63 20.02
N SER A 151 -0.74 10.40 19.05
CA SER A 151 -1.03 10.65 17.63
C SER A 151 -0.23 9.74 16.73
N ALA A 152 -0.80 9.39 15.58
CA ALA A 152 -0.16 8.57 14.58
C ALA A 152 -0.52 9.04 13.16
N GLU A 153 0.45 9.05 12.26
CA GLU A 153 0.24 9.25 10.83
C GLU A 153 0.55 7.96 10.06
N GLY A 154 -0.27 7.65 9.06
CA GLY A 154 -0.17 6.38 8.37
C GLY A 154 -0.85 6.33 7.01
N VAL A 155 -0.87 5.12 6.47
CA VAL A 155 -1.51 4.80 5.20
C VAL A 155 -2.63 3.80 5.46
N GLY A 156 -3.81 4.08 4.91
CA GLY A 156 -4.96 3.19 4.91
C GLY A 156 -5.15 2.52 3.55
N VAL A 157 -5.44 1.23 3.53
CA VAL A 157 -5.84 0.48 2.32
C VAL A 157 -7.25 -0.07 2.50
N ARG A 158 -8.14 0.23 1.55
CA ARG A 158 -9.56 -0.15 1.62
C ARG A 158 -9.79 -1.58 1.13
N VAL A 159 -10.59 -2.32 1.88
CA VAL A 159 -11.13 -3.64 1.52
C VAL A 159 -12.61 -3.65 1.88
N GLY A 160 -13.48 -3.44 0.89
CA GLY A 160 -14.92 -3.28 1.13
C GLY A 160 -15.23 -2.03 1.96
N HIS A 161 -15.87 -2.22 3.11
CA HIS A 161 -16.22 -1.16 4.08
C HIS A 161 -15.18 -1.00 5.19
N ILE A 162 -14.03 -1.67 5.08
CA ILE A 162 -12.96 -1.65 6.06
C ILE A 162 -11.76 -0.91 5.47
N LEU A 163 -11.16 -0.02 6.26
CA LEU A 163 -9.89 0.62 5.98
C LEU A 163 -8.84 0.07 6.95
N ASN A 164 -7.87 -0.69 6.43
CA ASN A 164 -6.75 -1.20 7.20
C ASN A 164 -5.64 -0.15 7.22
N ILE A 165 -5.38 0.42 8.39
CA ILE A 165 -4.46 1.53 8.61
C ILE A 165 -3.17 0.98 9.19
N THR A 166 -2.04 1.44 8.66
CA THR A 166 -0.72 1.20 9.22
C THR A 166 0.01 2.52 9.40
N ALA A 167 0.31 2.86 10.66
CA ALA A 167 1.19 3.96 11.03
C ALA A 167 2.58 3.43 11.40
N ARG A 168 3.61 4.22 11.12
CA ARG A 168 5.02 3.85 11.37
C ARG A 168 5.80 5.06 11.87
N ASP A 169 6.63 4.84 12.88
CA ASP A 169 7.67 5.76 13.32
C ASP A 169 8.93 4.94 13.62
N GLY A 170 9.98 5.10 12.80
CA GLY A 170 11.14 4.22 12.84
C GLY A 170 10.78 2.74 12.62
N GLU A 171 11.07 1.90 13.62
CA GLU A 171 10.78 0.46 13.61
C GLU A 171 9.40 0.14 14.22
N ASP A 172 8.78 1.10 14.92
CA ASP A 172 7.50 0.92 15.58
C ASP A 172 6.34 0.97 14.57
N ILE A 173 5.37 0.07 14.76
CA ILE A 173 4.25 -0.12 13.85
C ILE A 173 2.95 -0.17 14.64
N CYS A 174 2.02 0.72 14.32
CA CYS A 174 0.65 0.66 14.83
C CYS A 174 -0.29 0.24 13.69
N LYS A 175 -1.03 -0.85 13.90
CA LYS A 175 -2.06 -1.33 12.99
C LYS A 175 -3.43 -1.05 13.57
N VAL A 176 -4.28 -0.42 12.78
CA VAL A 176 -5.64 -0.03 13.18
C VAL A 176 -6.61 -0.41 12.07
N LYS A 177 -7.80 -0.87 12.45
CA LYS A 177 -8.90 -1.15 11.53
C LYS A 177 -9.97 -0.09 11.72
N ALA A 178 -10.39 0.57 10.63
CA ALA A 178 -11.54 1.47 10.63
C ALA A 178 -12.67 0.86 9.80
N GLU A 179 -13.78 0.50 10.45
CA GLU A 179 -14.96 -0.07 9.81
C GLU A 179 -16.04 1.00 9.65
N PHE A 180 -16.46 1.23 8.41
CA PHE A 180 -17.52 2.20 8.08
C PHE A 180 -18.87 1.50 8.07
N THR A 181 -19.75 1.94 8.96
CA THR A 181 -21.08 1.36 9.13
C THR A 181 -22.09 2.02 8.18
N THR A 182 -23.22 1.36 7.96
CA THR A 182 -24.30 1.87 7.08
C THR A 182 -24.98 3.13 7.62
N ASN A 183 -24.86 3.43 8.92
CA ASN A 183 -25.37 4.64 9.54
C ASN A 183 -24.35 5.80 9.58
N GLY A 184 -23.21 5.67 8.89
CA GLY A 184 -22.20 6.73 8.79
C GLY A 184 -21.29 6.88 10.01
N ALA A 185 -21.32 5.93 10.96
CA ALA A 185 -20.34 5.85 12.02
C ALA A 185 -19.06 5.14 11.53
N VAL A 186 -17.97 5.34 12.25
CA VAL A 186 -16.71 4.63 12.03
C VAL A 186 -16.31 3.94 13.32
N ILE A 187 -16.16 2.62 13.29
CA ILE A 187 -15.63 1.84 14.40
C ILE A 187 -14.13 1.71 14.20
N LEU A 188 -13.35 2.32 15.08
CA LEU A 188 -11.89 2.27 15.08
C LEU A 188 -11.44 1.25 16.11
N GLU A 189 -10.59 0.30 15.71
CA GLU A 189 -10.08 -0.79 16.55
C GLU A 189 -8.58 -0.94 16.36
N GLU A 190 -7.82 -0.88 17.45
CA GLU A 190 -6.39 -1.16 17.45
C GLU A 190 -6.15 -2.66 17.35
N VAL A 191 -5.36 -3.04 16.35
CA VAL A 191 -5.07 -4.44 16.06
C VAL A 191 -3.75 -4.85 16.70
N ASP A 192 -2.72 -4.00 16.63
CA ASP A 192 -1.35 -4.38 17.01
C ASP A 192 -0.43 -3.15 17.14
N GLY A 193 0.46 -3.16 18.15
CA GLY A 193 1.63 -2.26 18.26
C GLY A 193 1.38 -0.76 18.46
N CYS A 194 0.21 -0.34 18.95
CA CYS A 194 -0.14 1.09 19.05
C CYS A 194 0.36 1.80 20.32
N SER A 195 0.76 1.05 21.37
CA SER A 195 1.18 1.60 22.67
C SER A 195 2.43 2.50 22.63
N PHE A 196 3.17 2.54 21.52
CA PHE A 196 4.25 3.50 21.32
C PHE A 196 3.72 4.89 20.90
N PHE A 197 2.61 4.92 20.16
CA PHE A 197 2.02 6.12 19.56
C PHE A 197 1.08 6.87 20.52
N HIS A 198 0.73 6.24 21.64
CA HIS A 198 -0.09 6.80 22.71
C HIS A 198 0.37 6.26 24.07
N GLY A 199 0.05 6.96 25.17
CA GLY A 199 0.37 6.47 26.52
C GLY A 199 -0.52 5.30 26.95
N ALA A 200 -0.18 4.65 28.08
CA ALA A 200 -0.90 3.48 28.60
C ALA A 200 -2.33 3.75 29.11
N ALA A 201 -2.75 5.02 29.15
CA ALA A 201 -4.03 5.44 29.73
C ALA A 201 -5.07 5.89 28.68
N CYS A 202 -4.76 5.74 27.39
CA CYS A 202 -5.65 6.06 26.29
C CYS A 202 -5.28 5.21 25.08
N GLY A 203 -6.18 5.06 24.11
CA GLY A 203 -5.97 4.35 22.86
C GLY A 203 -6.71 5.02 21.71
N PHE A 204 -6.45 4.57 20.49
CA PHE A 204 -7.17 5.04 19.30
C PHE A 204 -8.53 4.34 19.10
N SER A 205 -8.79 3.24 19.81
CA SER A 205 -10.04 2.50 19.64
C SER A 205 -11.27 3.32 20.08
N GLY A 206 -12.36 3.28 19.31
CA GLY A 206 -13.58 4.01 19.63
C GLY A 206 -14.61 4.07 18.50
N GLN A 207 -15.79 4.65 18.80
CA GLN A 207 -16.82 4.92 17.80
C GLN A 207 -16.81 6.41 17.44
N LEU A 208 -16.65 6.70 16.15
CA LEU A 208 -16.50 8.04 15.62
C LEU A 208 -17.66 8.39 14.68
N HIS A 209 -17.90 9.68 14.52
CA HIS A 209 -18.83 10.27 13.57
C HIS A 209 -18.14 11.33 12.75
N LYS A 210 -18.56 11.49 11.49
CA LYS A 210 -18.00 12.52 10.60
C LYS A 210 -18.27 13.90 11.21
N LYS A 211 -17.23 14.74 11.30
CA LYS A 211 -17.39 16.16 11.63
C LYS A 211 -18.11 16.83 10.46
N ASN A 212 -19.20 17.52 10.77
CA ASN A 212 -19.92 18.37 9.80
C ASN A 212 -19.06 19.54 9.34
#